data_AF-A0A7Y2L151-F1
#
_entry.id   AF-A0A7Y2L151-F1
#
_cell.length_a   1.000
_cell.length_b   1.000
_cell.length_c   1.000
_cell.angle_alpha   90.00
_cell.angle_beta   90.00
_cell.angle_gamma   90.00
#
_symmetry.space_group_name_H-M   'P 1'
#
loop_
_entity.id
_entity.type
_entity.pdbx_description
1 polymer ?
#
loop_
_entity_poly.entity_id
_entity_poly.type
_entity_poly.pdbx_seq_one_letter_code
_entity_poly.pdbx_strand_id
1 'polypeptide(L)'
;KIETDQVATAMHEMTATVQEVARNAEQASQAAAAADGEAREGDKVVNEAIDQIERLAVEVGRSTEAMAVLQQESDKIGSVMDVIKAVAEQTNLLALNAAIEAARAGDAGRGFAVVADEVRGLAQRTQKSTEEIQTLVAALQSGTQHVANVMNNSRSLTDSSVTLTRQAGTSLQGITRTVSNIQSMNQQIAAAAEQQSAVAEEISRSIVNVRDVSEQTAAASDETAKSSVELARLGNQLQEMVSHFKV
;
A
#
# COMPACT_ATOMS: atom_id res chain seq x y z
N LYS A 1 -61.57 10.34 2.75
CA LYS A 1 -61.13 11.42 1.84
C LYS A 1 -59.81 12.04 2.29
N ILE A 2 -59.75 12.62 3.51
CA ILE A 2 -58.50 13.17 4.05
C ILE A 2 -57.42 12.08 4.20
N GLU A 3 -57.77 10.92 4.77
CA GLU A 3 -56.83 9.81 4.95
C GLU A 3 -56.30 9.28 3.61
N THR A 4 -57.15 9.07 2.60
CA THR A 4 -56.74 8.60 1.27
C THR A 4 -55.82 9.60 0.55
N ASP A 5 -56.06 10.91 0.68
CA ASP A 5 -55.19 11.94 0.09
C ASP A 5 -53.84 12.03 0.82
N GLN A 6 -53.82 11.82 2.13
CA GLN A 6 -52.59 11.74 2.93
C GLN A 6 -51.75 10.52 2.53
N VAL A 7 -52.35 9.34 2.36
CA VAL A 7 -51.59 8.15 1.93
C VAL A 7 -51.07 8.34 0.50
N ALA A 8 -51.86 8.90 -0.43
CA ALA A 8 -51.39 9.20 -1.79
C ALA A 8 -50.17 10.15 -1.80
N THR A 9 -50.18 11.17 -0.92
CA THR A 9 -49.03 12.07 -0.75
C THR A 9 -47.81 11.34 -0.20
N ALA A 10 -48.00 10.49 0.82
CA ALA A 10 -46.93 9.67 1.39
C ALA A 10 -46.33 8.70 0.35
N MET A 11 -47.15 8.15 -0.57
CA MET A 11 -46.65 7.30 -1.66
C MET A 11 -45.83 8.08 -2.68
N HIS A 12 -46.19 9.33 -2.97
CA HIS A 12 -45.38 10.21 -3.82
C HIS A 12 -44.02 10.52 -3.17
N GLU A 13 -44.00 10.85 -1.87
CA GLU A 13 -42.74 11.05 -1.13
C GLU A 13 -41.90 9.76 -1.07
N MET A 14 -42.54 8.60 -0.88
CA MET A 14 -41.86 7.31 -0.92
C MET A 14 -41.20 7.05 -2.28
N THR A 15 -41.89 7.34 -3.38
CA THR A 15 -41.33 7.17 -4.73
C THR A 15 -40.12 8.08 -4.94
N ALA A 16 -40.19 9.34 -4.47
CA ALA A 16 -39.08 10.28 -4.57
C ALA A 16 -37.85 9.82 -3.77
N THR A 17 -38.05 9.36 -2.53
CA THR A 17 -36.95 8.86 -1.68
C THR A 17 -36.33 7.58 -2.24
N VAL A 18 -37.14 6.66 -2.78
CA VAL A 18 -36.65 5.44 -3.43
C VAL A 18 -35.79 5.76 -4.66
N GLN A 19 -36.19 6.73 -5.50
CA GLN A 19 -35.36 7.20 -6.62
C GLN A 19 -34.03 7.81 -6.14
N GLU A 20 -34.05 8.51 -5.01
CA GLU A 20 -32.82 9.04 -4.41
C GLU A 20 -31.90 7.93 -3.90
N VAL A 21 -32.45 6.89 -3.26
CA VAL A 21 -31.70 5.70 -2.85
C VAL A 21 -31.05 5.00 -4.05
N ALA A 22 -31.78 4.84 -5.16
CA ALA A 22 -31.22 4.27 -6.39
C ALA A 22 -30.04 5.11 -6.95
N ARG A 23 -30.20 6.44 -7.01
CA ARG A 23 -29.13 7.36 -7.41
C ARG A 23 -27.91 7.27 -6.50
N ASN A 24 -28.12 7.21 -5.18
CA ASN A 24 -27.03 7.09 -4.20
C ASN A 24 -26.29 5.75 -4.34
N ALA A 25 -27.00 4.65 -4.60
CA ALA A 25 -26.40 3.35 -4.86
C ALA A 25 -25.54 3.37 -6.14
N GLU A 26 -26.01 4.03 -7.20
CA GLU A 26 -25.24 4.20 -8.44
C GLU A 26 -23.97 5.02 -8.21
N GLN A 27 -24.06 6.17 -7.52
CA GLN A 27 -22.90 6.99 -7.17
C GLN A 27 -21.89 6.21 -6.31
N ALA A 28 -22.36 5.46 -5.32
CA ALA A 28 -21.52 4.62 -4.49
C ALA A 28 -20.85 3.50 -5.32
N SER A 29 -21.52 2.95 -6.33
CA SER A 29 -20.94 1.97 -7.25
C SER A 29 -19.84 2.58 -8.12
N GLN A 30 -20.02 3.82 -8.60
CA GLN A 30 -18.99 4.52 -9.36
C GLN A 30 -17.76 4.84 -8.49
N ALA A 31 -17.98 5.30 -7.25
CA ALA A 31 -16.91 5.55 -6.29
C ALA A 31 -16.14 4.26 -5.94
N ALA A 32 -16.86 3.14 -5.75
CA ALA A 32 -16.25 1.83 -5.57
C ALA A 32 -15.41 1.42 -6.79
N ALA A 33 -15.91 1.58 -8.01
CA ALA A 33 -15.15 1.27 -9.23
C ALA A 33 -13.86 2.11 -9.37
N ALA A 34 -13.92 3.40 -8.99
CA ALA A 34 -12.74 4.26 -8.95
C ALA A 34 -11.70 3.77 -7.92
N ALA A 35 -12.15 3.43 -6.70
CA ALA A 35 -11.29 2.87 -5.66
C ALA A 35 -10.66 1.52 -6.05
N ASP A 36 -11.39 0.67 -6.79
CA ASP A 36 -10.84 -0.58 -7.35
C ASP A 36 -9.71 -0.30 -8.33
N GLY A 37 -9.90 0.70 -9.21
CA GLY A 37 -8.89 1.16 -10.16
C GLY A 37 -7.62 1.65 -9.45
N GLU A 38 -7.77 2.52 -8.43
CA GLU A 38 -6.64 3.02 -7.64
C GLU A 38 -5.92 1.90 -6.88
N ALA A 39 -6.66 0.96 -6.28
CA ALA A 39 -6.06 -0.18 -5.57
C ALA A 39 -5.25 -1.08 -6.50
N ARG A 40 -5.76 -1.34 -7.72
CA ARG A 40 -5.04 -2.13 -8.74
C ARG A 40 -3.79 -1.42 -9.25
N GLU A 41 -3.85 -0.11 -9.41
CA GLU A 41 -2.66 0.66 -9.79
C GLU A 41 -1.62 0.65 -8.67
N GLY A 42 -2.07 0.80 -7.41
CA GLY A 42 -1.22 0.62 -6.24
C GLY A 42 -0.55 -0.76 -6.21
N ASP A 43 -1.26 -1.83 -6.56
CA ASP A 43 -0.70 -3.19 -6.60
C ASP A 43 0.42 -3.31 -7.65
N LYS A 44 0.26 -2.68 -8.82
CA LYS A 44 1.35 -2.61 -9.82
C LYS A 44 2.57 -1.89 -9.29
N VAL A 45 2.40 -0.72 -8.67
CA VAL A 45 3.50 0.05 -8.08
C VAL A 45 4.22 -0.74 -7.00
N VAL A 46 3.47 -1.47 -6.16
CA VAL A 46 4.04 -2.38 -5.16
C VAL A 46 4.86 -3.50 -5.80
N ASN A 47 4.36 -4.12 -6.87
CA ASN A 47 5.10 -5.16 -7.61
C ASN A 47 6.38 -4.61 -8.26
N GLU A 48 6.32 -3.42 -8.85
CA GLU A 48 7.51 -2.73 -9.39
C GLU A 48 8.52 -2.42 -8.29
N ALA A 49 8.06 -1.97 -7.11
CA ALA A 49 8.92 -1.73 -5.97
C ALA A 49 9.61 -3.02 -5.49
N ILE A 50 8.91 -4.17 -5.49
CA ILE A 50 9.52 -5.47 -5.17
C ILE A 50 10.64 -5.80 -6.15
N ASP A 51 10.41 -5.68 -7.46
CA ASP A 51 11.45 -5.96 -8.48
C ASP A 51 12.68 -5.05 -8.29
N GLN A 52 12.48 -3.76 -8.00
CA GLN A 52 13.58 -2.84 -7.73
C GLN A 52 14.35 -3.19 -6.46
N ILE A 53 13.67 -3.58 -5.39
CA ILE A 53 14.30 -3.99 -4.14
C ILE A 53 15.08 -5.31 -4.34
N GLU A 54 14.56 -6.26 -5.11
CA GLU A 54 15.25 -7.51 -5.43
C GLU A 54 16.53 -7.25 -6.26
N ARG A 55 16.48 -6.33 -7.23
CA ARG A 55 17.68 -5.88 -7.97
C ARG A 55 18.70 -5.21 -7.06
N LEU A 56 18.23 -4.38 -6.12
CA LEU A 56 19.11 -3.75 -5.12
C LEU A 56 19.79 -4.81 -4.24
N ALA A 57 19.08 -5.86 -3.84
CA ALA A 57 19.65 -6.96 -3.07
C ALA A 57 20.80 -7.66 -3.82
N VAL A 58 20.64 -7.86 -5.14
CA VAL A 58 21.68 -8.42 -5.99
C VAL A 58 22.90 -7.50 -6.06
N GLU A 59 22.72 -6.20 -6.26
CA GLU A 59 23.84 -5.24 -6.32
C GLU A 59 24.58 -5.07 -4.98
N VAL A 60 23.86 -5.12 -3.86
CA VAL A 60 24.48 -5.19 -2.52
C VAL A 60 25.28 -6.48 -2.36
N GLY A 61 24.77 -7.61 -2.86
CA GLY A 61 25.49 -8.89 -2.89
C GLY A 61 26.80 -8.81 -3.67
N ARG A 62 26.76 -8.25 -4.89
CA ARG A 62 27.95 -8.03 -5.74
C ARG A 62 28.97 -7.11 -5.08
N SER A 63 28.50 -6.05 -4.42
CA SER A 63 29.36 -5.11 -3.69
C SER A 63 30.05 -5.80 -2.50
N THR A 64 29.34 -6.68 -1.81
CA THR A 64 29.88 -7.48 -0.69
C THR A 64 31.00 -8.41 -1.17
N GLU A 65 30.80 -9.08 -2.31
CA GLU A 65 31.83 -9.92 -2.93
C GLU A 65 33.06 -9.12 -3.34
N ALA A 66 32.88 -7.95 -3.97
CA ALA A 66 33.98 -7.07 -4.35
C ALA A 66 34.80 -6.59 -3.14
N MET A 67 34.15 -6.29 -2.01
CA MET A 67 34.83 -5.94 -0.76
C MET A 67 35.61 -7.12 -0.19
N ALA A 68 35.09 -8.35 -0.28
CA ALA A 68 35.82 -9.55 0.15
C ALA A 68 37.08 -9.80 -0.69
N VAL A 69 37.01 -9.58 -2.01
CA VAL A 69 38.18 -9.65 -2.89
C VAL A 69 39.20 -8.57 -2.52
N LEU A 70 38.77 -7.33 -2.31
CA LEU A 70 39.67 -6.23 -1.93
C LEU A 70 40.35 -6.47 -0.57
N GLN A 71 39.64 -7.07 0.38
CA GLN A 71 40.22 -7.52 1.65
C GLN A 71 41.33 -8.54 1.41
N GLN A 72 41.06 -9.56 0.60
CA GLN A 72 42.04 -10.61 0.29
C GLN A 72 43.29 -10.06 -0.42
N GLU A 73 43.12 -9.14 -1.36
CA GLU A 73 44.25 -8.50 -2.04
C GLU A 73 45.05 -7.60 -1.08
N SER A 74 44.39 -6.91 -0.15
CA SER A 74 45.06 -6.13 0.89
C SER A 74 45.89 -7.01 1.83
N ASP A 75 45.38 -8.18 2.21
CA ASP A 75 46.11 -9.16 3.03
C ASP A 75 47.36 -9.71 2.31
N LYS A 76 47.26 -9.93 0.99
CA LYS A 76 48.42 -10.31 0.17
C LYS A 76 49.46 -9.20 0.13
N ILE A 77 49.05 -7.94 -0.06
CA ILE A 77 49.96 -6.79 -0.04
C ILE A 77 50.66 -6.70 1.32
N GLY A 78 49.92 -6.85 2.43
CA GLY A 78 50.51 -6.89 3.77
C GLY A 78 51.61 -7.94 3.90
N SER A 79 51.36 -9.16 3.42
CA SER A 79 52.35 -10.25 3.42
C SER A 79 53.59 -9.92 2.58
N VAL A 80 53.43 -9.25 1.44
CA VAL A 80 54.57 -8.79 0.61
C VAL A 80 55.36 -7.69 1.32
N MET A 81 54.69 -6.76 2.01
CA MET A 81 55.37 -5.71 2.79
C MET A 81 56.22 -6.30 3.92
N ASP A 82 55.75 -7.34 4.60
CA ASP A 82 56.53 -8.03 5.63
C ASP A 82 57.83 -8.64 5.06
N VAL A 83 57.77 -9.20 3.84
CA VAL A 83 58.97 -9.70 3.14
C VAL A 83 59.92 -8.56 2.77
N ILE A 84 59.41 -7.44 2.25
CA ILE A 84 60.25 -6.28 1.90
C ILE A 84 60.93 -5.70 3.15
N LYS A 85 60.19 -5.61 4.26
CA LYS A 85 60.74 -5.16 5.55
C LYS A 85 61.87 -6.07 6.00
N ALA A 86 61.68 -7.39 5.96
CA ALA A 86 62.72 -8.36 6.31
C ALA A 86 63.95 -8.24 5.41
N VAL A 87 63.77 -8.06 4.09
CA VAL A 87 64.87 -7.86 3.14
C VAL A 87 65.61 -6.55 3.41
N ALA A 88 64.91 -5.46 3.71
CA ALA A 88 65.52 -4.17 4.04
C ALA A 88 66.34 -4.26 5.35
N GLU A 89 65.81 -4.94 6.37
CA GLU A 89 66.54 -5.20 7.63
C GLU A 89 67.79 -6.04 7.41
N GLN A 90 67.69 -7.11 6.62
CA GLN A 90 68.84 -7.95 6.26
C GLN A 90 69.88 -7.18 5.45
N THR A 91 69.45 -6.33 4.52
CA THR A 91 70.32 -5.48 3.70
C THR A 91 71.05 -4.44 4.58
N ASN A 92 70.34 -3.83 5.54
CA ASN A 92 70.91 -2.91 6.50
C ASN A 92 71.99 -3.60 7.37
N LEU A 93 71.75 -4.84 7.80
CA LEU A 93 72.69 -5.62 8.59
C LEU A 93 73.93 -6.05 7.77
N LEU A 94 73.73 -6.45 6.52
CA LEU A 94 74.83 -6.75 5.59
C LEU A 94 75.68 -5.53 5.29
N ALA A 95 75.05 -4.37 5.06
CA ALA A 95 75.74 -3.10 4.83
C ALA A 95 76.56 -2.66 6.04
N LEU A 96 76.03 -2.84 7.26
CA LEU A 96 76.76 -2.58 8.50
C LEU A 96 78.02 -3.47 8.60
N ASN A 97 77.89 -4.77 8.33
CA ASN A 97 79.04 -5.68 8.35
C ASN A 97 80.08 -5.30 7.30
N ALA A 98 79.66 -4.88 6.09
CA ALA A 98 80.55 -4.40 5.05
C ALA A 98 81.27 -3.10 5.45
N ALA A 99 80.59 -2.17 6.11
CA ALA A 99 81.19 -0.93 6.63
C ALA A 99 82.24 -1.23 7.71
N ILE A 100 81.97 -2.19 8.61
CA ILE A 100 82.93 -2.65 9.62
C ILE A 100 84.19 -3.25 8.96
N GLU A 101 84.01 -4.14 7.98
CA GLU A 101 85.15 -4.79 7.32
C GLU A 101 85.95 -3.79 6.44
N ALA A 102 85.27 -2.83 5.81
CA ALA A 102 85.92 -1.74 5.08
C ALA A 102 86.76 -0.85 6.00
N ALA A 103 86.27 -0.53 7.21
CA ALA A 103 87.06 0.19 8.22
C ALA A 103 88.29 -0.62 8.68
N ARG A 104 88.16 -1.95 8.74
CA ARG A 104 89.24 -2.88 9.11
C ARG A 104 90.35 -2.95 8.06
N ALA A 105 90.01 -2.77 6.79
CA ALA A 105 90.95 -2.73 5.66
C ALA A 105 91.72 -1.39 5.52
N GLY A 106 91.44 -0.40 6.38
CA GLY A 106 92.15 0.88 6.39
C GLY A 106 92.00 1.67 5.07
N ASP A 107 93.11 2.21 4.55
CA ASP A 107 93.09 3.04 3.33
C ASP A 107 92.61 2.28 2.07
N ALA A 108 92.81 0.96 2.02
CA ALA A 108 92.34 0.12 0.89
C ALA A 108 90.81 -0.07 0.89
N GLY A 109 90.15 0.08 2.05
CA GLY A 109 88.71 -0.10 2.22
C GLY A 109 87.87 1.17 2.05
N ARG A 110 88.50 2.34 1.87
CA ARG A 110 87.81 3.65 1.85
C ARG A 110 86.67 3.73 0.82
N GLY A 111 86.88 3.22 -0.39
CA GLY A 111 85.85 3.18 -1.43
C GLY A 111 84.69 2.25 -1.09
N PHE A 112 84.98 1.09 -0.47
CA PHE A 112 83.96 0.14 0.00
C PHE A 112 83.15 0.69 1.17
N ALA A 113 83.76 1.46 2.07
CA ALA A 113 83.06 2.09 3.19
C ALA A 113 81.97 3.07 2.72
N VAL A 114 82.26 3.89 1.69
CA VAL A 114 81.28 4.82 1.12
C VAL A 114 80.10 4.08 0.50
N VAL A 115 80.35 3.00 -0.25
CA VAL A 115 79.28 2.17 -0.84
C VAL A 115 78.46 1.49 0.26
N ALA A 116 79.10 0.98 1.32
CA ALA A 116 78.40 0.34 2.43
C ALA A 116 77.47 1.33 3.16
N ASP A 117 77.91 2.56 3.42
CA ASP A 117 77.06 3.60 4.03
C ASP A 117 75.90 4.02 3.12
N GLU A 118 76.11 4.13 1.81
CA GLU A 118 75.04 4.44 0.84
C GLU A 118 73.98 3.31 0.81
N VAL A 119 74.42 2.05 0.75
CA VAL A 119 73.52 0.88 0.80
C VAL A 119 72.75 0.85 2.12
N ARG A 120 73.39 1.19 3.25
CA ARG A 120 72.73 1.29 4.55
C ARG A 120 71.66 2.38 4.56
N GLY A 121 71.96 3.55 4.01
CA GLY A 121 71.01 4.65 3.85
C GLY A 121 69.81 4.27 2.98
N LEU A 122 70.02 3.55 1.87
CA LEU A 122 68.95 3.01 1.03
C LEU A 122 68.08 2.02 1.82
N ALA A 123 68.69 1.07 2.53
CA ALA A 123 67.97 0.07 3.31
C ALA A 123 67.08 0.71 4.39
N GLN A 124 67.58 1.72 5.11
CA GLN A 124 66.79 2.49 6.08
C GLN A 124 65.63 3.25 5.44
N ARG A 125 65.86 3.86 4.26
CA ARG A 125 64.79 4.54 3.51
C ARG A 125 63.72 3.55 3.04
N THR A 126 64.11 2.37 2.55
CA THR A 126 63.19 1.31 2.16
C THR A 126 62.36 0.83 3.35
N GLN A 127 62.97 0.60 4.52
CA GLN A 127 62.26 0.19 5.73
C GLN A 127 61.21 1.24 6.13
N LYS A 128 61.58 2.52 6.17
CA LYS A 128 60.66 3.62 6.48
C LYS A 128 59.47 3.67 5.51
N SER A 129 59.73 3.61 4.21
CA SER A 129 58.65 3.61 3.21
C SER A 129 57.76 2.37 3.31
N THR A 130 58.32 1.22 3.69
CA THR A 130 57.54 -0.02 3.90
C THR A 130 56.60 0.12 5.10
N GLU A 131 57.04 0.76 6.19
CA GLU A 131 56.19 1.05 7.36
C GLU A 131 55.06 2.04 7.05
N GLU A 132 55.35 3.08 6.24
CA GLU A 132 54.35 4.02 5.74
C GLU A 132 53.29 3.29 4.89
N ILE A 133 53.71 2.41 3.96
CA ILE A 133 52.79 1.60 3.14
C ILE A 133 51.98 0.62 4.00
N GLN A 134 52.61 -0.04 4.99
CA GLN A 134 51.92 -0.96 5.89
C GLN A 134 50.81 -0.26 6.67
N THR A 135 51.03 0.98 7.09
CA THR A 135 50.01 1.81 7.74
C THR A 135 48.83 2.11 6.80
N LEU A 136 49.11 2.42 5.52
CA LEU A 136 48.08 2.63 4.50
C LEU A 136 47.27 1.36 4.20
N VAL A 137 47.94 0.21 4.12
CA VAL A 137 47.30 -1.10 3.91
C VAL A 137 46.40 -1.46 5.10
N ALA A 138 46.86 -1.25 6.33
CA ALA A 138 46.05 -1.46 7.53
C ALA A 138 44.80 -0.57 7.56
N ALA A 139 44.94 0.71 7.15
CA ALA A 139 43.80 1.61 7.01
C ALA A 139 42.82 1.14 5.92
N LEU A 140 43.33 0.62 4.80
CA LEU A 140 42.52 0.06 3.72
C LEU A 140 41.73 -1.17 4.20
N GLN A 141 42.38 -2.12 4.88
CA GLN A 141 41.75 -3.32 5.47
C GLN A 141 40.64 -2.96 6.48
N SER A 142 40.89 -1.95 7.32
CA SER A 142 39.88 -1.46 8.25
C SER A 142 38.68 -0.83 7.52
N GLY A 143 38.96 -0.04 6.49
CA GLY A 143 37.93 0.59 5.64
C GLY A 143 37.08 -0.43 4.90
N THR A 144 37.69 -1.46 4.30
CA THR A 144 36.98 -2.54 3.60
C THR A 144 36.10 -3.35 4.54
N GLN A 145 36.60 -3.67 5.74
CA GLN A 145 35.81 -4.37 6.75
C GLN A 145 34.61 -3.53 7.20
N HIS A 146 34.79 -2.22 7.38
CA HIS A 146 33.70 -1.32 7.72
C HIS A 146 32.61 -1.29 6.64
N VAL A 147 33.00 -1.15 5.38
CA VAL A 147 32.08 -1.16 4.23
C VAL A 147 31.35 -2.51 4.12
N ALA A 148 32.04 -3.63 4.34
CA ALA A 148 31.42 -4.95 4.33
C ALA A 148 30.33 -5.09 5.42
N ASN A 149 30.56 -4.55 6.62
CA ASN A 149 29.55 -4.53 7.68
C ASN A 149 28.34 -3.68 7.30
N VAL A 150 28.55 -2.52 6.67
CA VAL A 150 27.46 -1.67 6.16
C VAL A 150 26.65 -2.41 5.09
N MET A 151 27.31 -3.09 4.14
CA MET A 151 26.64 -3.86 3.09
C MET A 151 25.80 -5.02 3.65
N ASN A 152 26.30 -5.71 4.69
CA ASN A 152 25.52 -6.75 5.38
C ASN A 152 24.26 -6.18 6.05
N ASN A 153 24.35 -4.99 6.65
CA ASN A 153 23.19 -4.31 7.23
C ASN A 153 22.20 -3.88 6.11
N SER A 154 22.71 -3.29 5.03
CA SER A 154 21.90 -2.92 3.86
C SER A 154 21.15 -4.11 3.28
N ARG A 155 21.76 -5.29 3.24
CA ARG A 155 21.09 -6.53 2.83
C ARG A 155 19.92 -6.87 3.76
N SER A 156 20.12 -6.84 5.07
CA SER A 156 19.05 -7.07 6.05
C SER A 156 17.90 -6.07 5.94
N LEU A 157 18.21 -4.79 5.66
CA LEU A 157 17.19 -3.77 5.40
C LEU A 157 16.40 -4.10 4.14
N THR A 158 17.10 -4.49 3.08
CA THR A 158 16.48 -4.83 1.78
C THR A 158 15.50 -6.01 1.93
N ASP A 159 15.89 -7.07 2.64
CA ASP A 159 15.01 -8.22 2.94
C ASP A 159 13.76 -7.79 3.75
N SER A 160 13.95 -6.90 4.72
CA SER A 160 12.85 -6.35 5.52
C SER A 160 11.92 -5.48 4.67
N SER A 161 12.47 -4.68 3.75
CA SER A 161 11.70 -3.88 2.79
C SER A 161 10.87 -4.75 1.86
N VAL A 162 11.41 -5.86 1.32
CA VAL A 162 10.62 -6.83 0.53
C VAL A 162 9.43 -7.34 1.33
N THR A 163 9.64 -7.70 2.60
CA THR A 163 8.58 -8.22 3.47
C THR A 163 7.47 -7.20 3.69
N LEU A 164 7.82 -5.96 4.01
CA LEU A 164 6.86 -4.87 4.22
C LEU A 164 6.10 -4.53 2.94
N THR A 165 6.78 -4.48 1.80
CA THR A 165 6.16 -4.22 0.49
C THR A 165 5.18 -5.32 0.10
N ARG A 166 5.50 -6.60 0.35
CA ARG A 166 4.57 -7.72 0.15
C ARG A 166 3.34 -7.64 1.05
N GLN A 167 3.50 -7.17 2.30
CA GLN A 167 2.38 -6.95 3.20
C GLN A 167 1.47 -5.81 2.72
N ALA A 168 2.05 -4.74 2.15
CA ALA A 168 1.29 -3.68 1.49
C ALA A 168 0.48 -4.21 0.31
N GLY A 169 1.08 -5.05 -0.55
CA GLY A 169 0.38 -5.71 -1.67
C GLY A 169 -0.80 -6.57 -1.19
N THR A 170 -0.60 -7.38 -0.14
CA THR A 170 -1.70 -8.15 0.46
C THR A 170 -2.84 -7.26 0.96
N SER A 171 -2.51 -6.10 1.53
CA SER A 171 -3.50 -5.14 2.03
C SER A 171 -4.31 -4.52 0.89
N LEU A 172 -3.66 -4.16 -0.23
CA LEU A 172 -4.31 -3.68 -1.44
C LEU A 172 -5.26 -4.72 -2.04
N GLN A 173 -4.85 -6.00 -2.09
CA GLN A 173 -5.75 -7.09 -2.51
C GLN A 173 -6.98 -7.23 -1.60
N GLY A 174 -6.80 -7.01 -0.28
CA GLY A 174 -7.91 -6.95 0.67
C GLY A 174 -8.88 -5.79 0.39
N ILE A 175 -8.35 -4.63 0.01
CA ILE A 175 -9.15 -3.47 -0.40
C ILE A 175 -9.94 -3.79 -1.66
N THR A 176 -9.30 -4.29 -2.72
CA THR A 176 -9.97 -4.72 -3.98
C THR A 176 -11.14 -5.67 -3.70
N ARG A 177 -10.95 -6.67 -2.82
CA ARG A 177 -12.03 -7.60 -2.43
C ARG A 177 -13.18 -6.89 -1.72
N THR A 178 -12.87 -6.00 -0.80
CA THR A 178 -13.88 -5.23 -0.05
C THR A 178 -14.67 -4.31 -0.97
N VAL A 179 -13.99 -3.64 -1.89
CA VAL A 179 -14.59 -2.78 -2.91
C VAL A 179 -15.51 -3.57 -3.85
N SER A 180 -15.10 -4.76 -4.29
CA SER A 180 -15.95 -5.65 -5.10
C SER A 180 -17.24 -6.06 -4.36
N ASN A 181 -17.17 -6.25 -3.04
CA ASN A 181 -18.36 -6.52 -2.22
C ASN A 181 -19.28 -5.29 -2.15
N ILE A 182 -18.72 -4.08 -2.01
CA ILE A 182 -19.48 -2.82 -2.01
C ILE A 182 -20.21 -2.64 -3.36
N GLN A 183 -19.54 -2.91 -4.48
CA GLN A 183 -20.14 -2.82 -5.81
C GLN A 183 -21.33 -3.79 -5.95
N SER A 184 -21.17 -5.03 -5.47
CA SER A 184 -22.25 -6.03 -5.47
C SER A 184 -23.43 -5.61 -4.60
N MET A 185 -23.15 -5.03 -3.43
CA MET A 185 -24.17 -4.53 -2.51
C MET A 185 -24.94 -3.34 -3.11
N ASN A 186 -24.26 -2.41 -3.78
CA ASN A 186 -24.91 -1.30 -4.47
C ASN A 186 -25.81 -1.75 -5.62
N GLN A 187 -25.43 -2.80 -6.36
CA GLN A 187 -26.30 -3.40 -7.37
C GLN A 187 -27.58 -3.98 -6.74
N GLN A 188 -27.47 -4.64 -5.59
CA GLN A 188 -28.64 -5.15 -4.86
C GLN A 188 -29.53 -4.02 -4.33
N ILE A 189 -28.93 -2.94 -3.81
CA ILE A 189 -29.69 -1.77 -3.34
C ILE A 189 -30.43 -1.10 -4.50
N ALA A 190 -29.78 -0.92 -5.66
CA ALA A 190 -30.42 -0.36 -6.84
C ALA A 190 -31.61 -1.23 -7.31
N ALA A 191 -31.42 -2.55 -7.39
CA ALA A 191 -32.49 -3.48 -7.75
C ALA A 191 -33.65 -3.46 -6.73
N ALA A 192 -33.34 -3.40 -5.44
CA ALA A 192 -34.35 -3.29 -4.38
C ALA A 192 -35.12 -1.97 -4.44
N ALA A 193 -34.44 -0.86 -4.77
CA ALA A 193 -35.08 0.44 -4.97
C ALA A 193 -36.02 0.41 -6.18
N GLU A 194 -35.62 -0.18 -7.31
CA GLU A 194 -36.52 -0.36 -8.46
C GLU A 194 -37.78 -1.16 -8.11
N GLN A 195 -37.63 -2.25 -7.34
CA GLN A 195 -38.75 -3.04 -6.84
C GLN A 195 -39.66 -2.22 -5.90
N GLN A 196 -39.08 -1.47 -4.96
CA GLN A 196 -39.84 -0.60 -4.07
C GLN A 196 -40.61 0.49 -4.83
N SER A 197 -40.02 1.05 -5.91
CA SER A 197 -40.68 2.04 -6.75
C SER A 197 -41.90 1.44 -7.45
N ALA A 198 -41.79 0.22 -7.98
CA ALA A 198 -42.90 -0.48 -8.62
C ALA A 198 -44.05 -0.75 -7.63
N VAL A 199 -43.72 -1.22 -6.43
CA VAL A 199 -44.71 -1.45 -5.36
C VAL A 199 -45.36 -0.13 -4.92
N ALA A 200 -44.59 0.95 -4.82
CA ALA A 200 -45.12 2.26 -4.44
C ALA A 200 -46.14 2.79 -5.48
N GLU A 201 -45.86 2.62 -6.77
CA GLU A 201 -46.82 2.96 -7.82
C GLU A 201 -48.10 2.12 -7.75
N GLU A 202 -47.99 0.81 -7.47
CA GLU A 202 -49.13 -0.09 -7.35
C GLU A 202 -50.03 0.29 -6.17
N ILE A 203 -49.43 0.61 -5.02
CA ILE A 203 -50.15 1.09 -3.85
C ILE A 203 -50.82 2.44 -4.15
N SER A 204 -50.13 3.35 -4.85
CA SER A 204 -50.70 4.64 -5.25
C SER A 204 -51.96 4.46 -6.12
N ARG A 205 -51.91 3.56 -7.12
CA ARG A 205 -53.10 3.21 -7.94
C ARG A 205 -54.21 2.58 -7.10
N SER A 206 -53.86 1.72 -6.16
CA SER A 206 -54.83 1.07 -5.26
C SER A 206 -55.54 2.10 -4.37
N ILE A 207 -54.86 3.13 -3.90
CA ILE A 207 -55.44 4.21 -3.09
C ILE A 207 -56.43 5.04 -3.90
N VAL A 208 -56.12 5.33 -5.18
CA VAL A 208 -57.06 6.02 -6.08
C VAL A 208 -58.33 5.18 -6.25
N ASN A 209 -58.21 3.88 -6.49
CA ASN A 209 -59.38 2.99 -6.58
C ASN A 209 -60.21 2.97 -5.28
N VAL A 210 -59.56 2.92 -4.10
CA VAL A 210 -60.25 2.97 -2.80
C VAL A 210 -61.00 4.29 -2.61
N ARG A 211 -60.39 5.41 -3.02
CA ARG A 211 -61.04 6.72 -3.00
C ARG A 211 -62.29 6.73 -3.87
N ASP A 212 -62.20 6.25 -5.11
CA ASP A 212 -63.32 6.23 -6.06
C ASP A 212 -64.48 5.36 -5.55
N VAL A 213 -64.19 4.16 -5.03
CA VAL A 213 -65.20 3.28 -4.41
C VAL A 213 -65.84 3.93 -3.19
N SER A 214 -65.05 4.65 -2.38
CA SER A 214 -65.57 5.38 -1.22
C SER A 214 -66.52 6.52 -1.63
N GLU A 215 -66.19 7.26 -2.69
CA GLU A 215 -67.06 8.32 -3.24
C GLU A 215 -68.37 7.73 -3.80
N GLN A 216 -68.29 6.62 -4.53
CA GLN A 216 -69.47 5.91 -5.03
C GLN A 216 -70.35 5.38 -3.89
N THR A 217 -69.75 4.84 -2.84
CA THR A 217 -70.47 4.34 -1.65
C THR A 217 -71.15 5.48 -0.89
N ALA A 218 -70.50 6.63 -0.76
CA ALA A 218 -71.11 7.82 -0.16
C ALA A 218 -72.31 8.32 -0.96
N ALA A 219 -72.20 8.35 -2.30
CA ALA A 219 -73.31 8.73 -3.18
C ALA A 219 -74.50 7.76 -3.08
N ALA A 220 -74.24 6.45 -3.11
CA ALA A 220 -75.27 5.41 -2.94
C ALA A 220 -75.95 5.47 -1.56
N SER A 221 -75.19 5.80 -0.51
CA SER A 221 -75.73 5.99 0.85
C SER A 221 -76.65 7.21 0.93
N ASP A 222 -76.29 8.32 0.29
CA ASP A 222 -77.14 9.51 0.19
C ASP A 222 -78.46 9.23 -0.57
N GLU A 223 -78.38 8.48 -1.67
CA GLU A 223 -79.55 8.04 -2.44
C GLU A 223 -80.45 7.09 -1.62
N THR A 224 -79.85 6.18 -0.85
CA THR A 224 -80.56 5.28 0.06
C THR A 224 -81.26 6.06 1.18
N ALA A 225 -80.60 7.08 1.73
CA ALA A 225 -81.18 7.96 2.74
C ALA A 225 -82.39 8.73 2.19
N LYS A 226 -82.27 9.31 0.99
CA LYS A 226 -83.39 9.99 0.29
C LYS A 226 -84.56 9.04 0.04
N SER A 227 -84.28 7.83 -0.44
CA SER A 227 -85.30 6.81 -0.68
C SER A 227 -86.00 6.39 0.62
N SER A 228 -85.25 6.29 1.74
CA SER A 228 -85.82 5.97 3.06
C SER A 228 -86.73 7.09 3.59
N VAL A 229 -86.38 8.36 3.36
CA VAL A 229 -87.24 9.52 3.68
C VAL A 229 -88.53 9.48 2.88
N GLU A 230 -88.46 9.22 1.57
CA GLU A 230 -89.65 9.08 0.73
C GLU A 230 -90.52 7.88 1.15
N LEU A 231 -89.91 6.75 1.49
CA LEU A 231 -90.63 5.57 1.98
C LEU A 231 -91.37 5.88 3.30
N ALA A 232 -90.72 6.59 4.22
CA ALA A 232 -91.33 7.03 5.48
C ALA A 232 -92.49 8.01 5.23
N ARG A 233 -92.33 8.94 4.29
CA ARG A 233 -93.39 9.87 3.86
C ARG A 233 -94.60 9.11 3.30
N LEU A 234 -94.37 8.15 2.41
CA LEU A 234 -95.41 7.33 1.80
C LEU A 234 -96.11 6.44 2.86
N GLY A 235 -95.33 5.88 3.80
CA GLY A 235 -95.85 5.12 4.94
C GLY A 235 -96.79 5.94 5.82
N ASN A 236 -96.41 7.19 6.15
CA ASN A 236 -97.28 8.11 6.90
C ASN A 236 -98.57 8.43 6.13
N GLN A 237 -98.50 8.68 4.81
CA GLN A 237 -99.67 8.91 3.98
C GLN A 237 -100.62 7.71 3.95
N LEU A 238 -100.08 6.50 3.84
CA LEU A 238 -100.87 5.26 3.94
C LEU A 238 -101.55 5.11 5.29
N GLN A 239 -100.83 5.39 6.39
CA GLN A 239 -101.38 5.35 7.74
C GLN A 239 -102.56 6.34 7.90
N GLU A 240 -102.42 7.55 7.37
CA GLU A 240 -103.46 8.59 7.37
C GLU A 240 -104.68 8.15 6.57
N MET A 241 -104.48 7.62 5.34
CA MET A 241 -105.57 7.07 4.53
C MET A 241 -106.32 5.93 5.23
N VAL A 242 -105.61 4.99 5.87
CA VAL A 242 -106.23 3.88 6.61
C VAL A 242 -107.00 4.38 7.83
N SER A 243 -106.52 5.44 8.50
CA SER A 243 -107.21 6.03 9.66
C SER A 243 -108.59 6.58 9.32
N HIS A 244 -108.81 7.07 8.09
CA HIS A 244 -110.12 7.51 7.61
C HIS A 244 -111.13 6.36 7.43
N PHE A 245 -110.66 5.11 7.31
CA PHE A 245 -111.52 3.93 7.19
C PHE A 245 -111.75 3.20 8.53
N LYS A 246 -111.14 3.66 9.63
CA LYS A 246 -111.33 3.10 10.96
C LYS A 246 -112.53 3.80 11.63
N VAL A 247 -113.68 3.14 11.62
CA VAL A 247 -114.92 3.50 12.37
C VAL A 247 -114.88 2.88 13.76
#